data_AF-A4AET5-F1
#
_entry.id   AF-A4AET5-F1
#
_cell.length_a   1.000
_cell.length_b   1.000
_cell.length_c   1.000
_cell.angle_alpha   90.00
_cell.angle_beta   90.00
_cell.angle_gamma   90.00
#
_symmetry.space_group_name_H-M   'P 1'
#
loop_
_entity.id
_entity.type
_entity.pdbx_description
1 polymer ?
#
loop_
_entity_poly.entity_id
_entity_poly.type
_entity_poly.pdbx_seq_one_letter_code
_entity_poly.pdbx_strand_id
1 'polypeptide(L)'
;MDATAQVALEFQAQQLRMINERLNYVRALLPSVSVDWRGPAQVVFDAGVLELHRDLARACTLIDTAERRTTTAASLMSARVG
;
A
#
# COMPACT_ATOMS: atom_id res chain seq x y z
N MET A 1 14.26 22.08 -17.92
CA MET A 1 13.41 22.12 -16.70
C MET A 1 12.95 20.72 -16.26
N ASP A 2 13.33 19.64 -16.95
CA ASP A 2 12.78 18.30 -16.75
C ASP A 2 13.39 17.48 -15.61
N ALA A 3 14.62 17.77 -15.19
CA ALA A 3 15.28 17.05 -14.10
C ALA A 3 14.52 17.18 -12.76
N THR A 4 13.94 18.35 -12.48
CA THR A 4 13.16 18.58 -11.25
C THR A 4 11.88 17.74 -11.21
N ALA A 5 11.22 17.56 -12.36
CA ALA A 5 10.01 16.74 -12.46
C ALA A 5 10.31 15.24 -12.35
N GLN A 6 11.41 14.77 -12.95
CA GLN A 6 11.88 13.39 -12.76
C GLN A 6 12.19 13.09 -11.29
N VAL A 7 12.98 13.94 -10.63
CA VAL A 7 13.32 13.76 -9.21
C VAL A 7 12.08 13.77 -8.33
N ALA A 8 11.09 14.63 -8.63
CA ALA A 8 9.83 14.64 -7.90
C ALA A 8 9.04 13.32 -8.06
N LEU A 9 9.02 12.73 -9.27
CA LEU A 9 8.40 11.42 -9.50
C LEU A 9 9.13 10.29 -8.78
N GLU A 10 10.47 10.28 -8.80
CA GLU A 10 11.28 9.29 -8.08
C GLU A 10 11.03 9.36 -6.57
N PHE A 11 11.02 10.58 -6.02
CA PHE A 11 10.69 10.80 -4.62
C PHE A 11 9.26 10.33 -4.30
N GLN A 12 8.29 10.65 -5.15
CA GLN A 12 6.90 10.20 -4.97
C GLN A 12 6.78 8.66 -5.00
N ALA A 13 7.49 7.99 -5.90
CA ALA A 13 7.52 6.52 -5.94
C ALA A 13 8.11 5.94 -4.64
N GLN A 14 9.17 6.55 -4.10
CA GLN A 14 9.73 6.15 -2.80
C GLN A 14 8.72 6.33 -1.65
N GLN A 15 7.98 7.44 -1.62
CA GLN A 15 6.95 7.65 -0.60
C GLN A 15 5.84 6.60 -0.70
N LEU A 16 5.38 6.27 -1.91
CA LEU A 16 4.36 5.23 -2.13
C LEU A 16 4.83 3.86 -1.64
N ARG A 17 6.08 3.49 -1.92
CA ARG A 17 6.68 2.24 -1.42
C ARG A 17 6.70 2.20 0.11
N MET A 18 7.17 3.26 0.76
CA MET A 18 7.21 3.35 2.22
C MET A 18 5.81 3.25 2.85
N ILE A 19 4.80 3.88 2.24
CA ILE A 19 3.41 3.74 2.68
C ILE A 19 2.95 2.28 2.56
N ASN A 20 3.25 1.62 1.43
CA ASN A 20 2.87 0.23 1.24
C ASN A 20 3.54 -0.72 2.25
N GLU A 21 4.83 -0.52 2.54
CA GLU A 21 5.56 -1.26 3.57
C GLU A 21 4.88 -1.11 4.95
N ARG A 22 4.48 0.10 5.32
CA ARG A 22 3.75 0.37 6.57
C ARG A 22 2.38 -0.31 6.61
N LEU A 23 1.65 -0.32 5.50
CA LEU A 23 0.36 -1.01 5.43
C LEU A 23 0.52 -2.53 5.54
N ASN A 24 1.54 -3.10 4.88
CA ASN A 24 1.86 -4.52 4.99
C ASN A 24 2.30 -4.91 6.40
N TYR A 25 3.08 -4.05 7.07
CA TYR A 25 3.43 -4.24 8.48
C TYR A 25 2.17 -4.28 9.37
N VAL A 26 1.28 -3.30 9.25
CA VAL A 26 0.01 -3.28 10.02
C VAL A 26 -0.83 -4.51 9.71
N ARG A 27 -0.95 -4.91 8.44
CA ARG A 27 -1.66 -6.12 8.02
C ARG A 27 -1.10 -7.38 8.68
N ALA A 28 0.22 -7.46 8.87
CA ALA A 28 0.88 -8.60 9.52
C ALA A 28 0.62 -8.66 11.03
N LEU A 29 0.23 -7.54 11.65
CA LEU A 29 -0.15 -7.49 13.07
C LEU A 29 -1.62 -7.84 13.32
N LEU A 30 -2.45 -7.89 12.26
CA LEU A 30 -3.85 -8.27 12.42
C LEU A 30 -3.98 -9.75 12.81
N PRO A 31 -4.94 -10.11 13.68
CA PRO A 31 -5.13 -11.48 14.10
C PRO A 31 -5.47 -12.38 12.90
N SER A 32 -4.68 -13.44 12.70
CA SER A 32 -4.98 -14.50 11.73
C SER A 32 -5.83 -15.62 12.31
N VAL A 33 -5.96 -15.65 13.64
CA VAL A 33 -6.74 -16.62 14.41
C VAL A 33 -7.77 -15.88 15.26
N SER A 34 -8.92 -16.53 15.45
CA SER A 34 -9.98 -15.97 16.29
C SER A 34 -9.49 -15.82 17.74
N VAL A 35 -9.78 -14.67 18.34
CA VAL A 35 -9.53 -14.42 19.77
C VAL A 35 -10.52 -15.25 20.57
N ASP A 36 -10.15 -15.68 21.78
CA ASP A 36 -10.93 -16.57 22.66
C ASP A 36 -12.17 -15.87 23.30
N TRP A 37 -12.88 -15.09 22.48
CA TRP A 37 -14.17 -14.48 22.79
C TRP A 37 -15.25 -15.49 22.44
N ARG A 38 -16.30 -15.57 23.25
CA ARG A 38 -17.41 -16.52 23.02
C ARG A 38 -18.66 -15.79 22.55
N GLY A 39 -19.37 -16.41 21.61
CA GLY A 39 -20.71 -15.98 21.21
C GLY A 39 -20.73 -14.78 20.25
N PRO A 40 -21.79 -13.95 20.26
CA PRO A 40 -22.02 -12.91 19.24
C PRO A 40 -20.87 -11.89 19.08
N ALA A 41 -20.13 -11.60 20.16
CA ALA A 41 -18.98 -10.69 20.11
C ALA A 41 -17.84 -11.21 19.23
N GLN A 42 -17.62 -12.53 19.21
CA GLN A 42 -16.61 -13.17 18.36
C GLN A 42 -16.95 -13.00 16.87
N VAL A 43 -18.22 -13.21 16.51
CA VAL A 43 -18.69 -13.07 15.12
C VAL A 43 -18.49 -11.64 14.61
N VAL A 44 -18.81 -10.63 15.43
CA VAL A 44 -18.62 -9.22 15.06
C VAL A 44 -17.14 -8.86 14.95
N PHE A 45 -16.31 -9.37 15.87
CA PHE A 45 -14.86 -9.16 15.83
C PHE A 45 -14.24 -9.78 14.57
N ASP A 46 -14.51 -11.05 14.29
CA ASP A 46 -13.98 -11.77 13.14
C ASP A 46 -14.41 -11.10 11.83
N ALA A 47 -15.66 -10.65 11.74
CA ALA A 47 -16.15 -9.88 10.59
C ALA A 47 -15.39 -8.56 10.41
N GLY A 48 -15.17 -7.81 11.49
CA GLY A 48 -14.41 -6.56 11.46
C GLY A 48 -12.95 -6.76 11.06
N VAL A 49 -12.29 -7.81 11.57
CA VAL A 49 -10.91 -8.15 11.18
C VAL A 49 -10.84 -8.54 9.70
N LEU A 50 -11.82 -9.31 9.22
CA LEU A 50 -11.89 -9.70 7.80
C LEU A 50 -12.11 -8.50 6.88
N GLU A 51 -12.95 -7.55 7.27
CA GLU A 51 -13.15 -6.28 6.54
C GLU A 51 -11.85 -5.48 6.49
N LEU A 52 -11.16 -5.31 7.61
CA LEU A 52 -9.86 -4.63 7.66
C LEU A 52 -8.82 -5.30 6.75
N HIS A 53 -8.75 -6.63 6.73
CA HIS A 53 -7.87 -7.35 5.81
C HIS A 53 -8.17 -7.06 4.34
N ARG A 54 -9.45 -7.00 3.96
CA ARG A 54 -9.88 -6.69 2.58
C ARG A 54 -9.51 -5.25 2.20
N ASP A 55 -9.76 -4.30 3.10
CA ASP A 55 -9.46 -2.89 2.87
C ASP A 55 -7.96 -2.65 2.73
N LEU A 56 -7.15 -3.25 3.61
CA LEU A 56 -5.69 -3.19 3.50
C LEU A 56 -5.19 -3.83 2.20
N ALA A 57 -5.70 -5.01 1.82
CA ALA A 57 -5.32 -5.65 0.55
C ALA A 57 -5.65 -4.77 -0.67
N ARG A 58 -6.80 -4.10 -0.66
CA ARG A 58 -7.20 -3.16 -1.72
C ARG A 58 -6.30 -1.94 -1.74
N ALA A 59 -6.01 -1.34 -0.58
CA ALA A 59 -5.13 -0.19 -0.46
C ALA A 59 -3.71 -0.49 -0.96
N CYS A 60 -3.12 -1.61 -0.53
CA CYS A 60 -1.80 -2.04 -1.01
C CYS A 60 -1.77 -2.19 -2.54
N THR A 61 -2.79 -2.83 -3.12
CA THR A 61 -2.88 -3.02 -4.59
C THR A 61 -2.95 -1.70 -5.36
N LEU A 62 -3.70 -0.73 -4.84
CA LEU A 62 -3.81 0.61 -5.45
C LEU A 62 -2.48 1.37 -5.35
N ILE A 63 -1.81 1.30 -4.20
CA ILE A 63 -0.52 1.96 -3.97
C ILE A 63 0.57 1.33 -4.83
N ASP A 64 0.65 0.01 -4.94
CA ASP A 64 1.59 -0.69 -5.83
C ASP A 64 1.37 -0.32 -7.30
N THR A 65 0.12 -0.13 -7.69
CA THR A 65 -0.21 0.33 -9.05
C THR A 65 0.23 1.77 -9.27
N ALA A 66 0.00 2.65 -8.30
CA ALA A 66 0.44 4.04 -8.35
C ALA A 66 1.96 4.16 -8.36
N GLU A 67 2.68 3.39 -7.52
CA GLU A 67 4.14 3.35 -7.48
C GLU A 67 4.68 2.95 -8.86
N ARG A 68 4.25 1.80 -9.41
CA ARG A 68 4.73 1.33 -10.72
C ARG A 68 4.50 2.34 -11.83
N ARG A 69 3.34 2.99 -11.87
CA ARG A 69 3.04 4.05 -12.85
C ARG A 69 3.95 5.27 -12.66
N THR A 70 4.22 5.65 -11.42
CA THR A 70 5.07 6.79 -11.07
C THR A 70 6.53 6.51 -11.46
N THR A 71 7.05 5.33 -11.14
CA THR A 71 8.40 4.88 -11.56
C THR A 71 8.51 4.83 -13.08
N THR A 72 7.49 4.29 -13.77
CA THR A 72 7.48 4.25 -15.25
C THR A 72 7.52 5.66 -15.84
N ALA A 73 6.76 6.60 -15.29
CA ALA A 73 6.77 7.99 -15.72
C ALA A 73 8.16 8.64 -15.51
N ALA A 74 8.80 8.43 -14.36
CA ALA A 74 10.15 8.90 -14.09
C ALA A 74 11.17 8.34 -15.11
N SER A 75 11.12 7.03 -15.37
CA SER A 75 12.01 6.38 -16.34
C SER A 75 11.79 6.89 -17.77
N LEU A 76 10.54 7.14 -18.18
CA LEU A 76 10.23 7.70 -19.50
C LEU A 76 10.72 9.14 -19.65
N MET A 77 10.70 9.94 -18.58
CA MET A 77 11.27 11.29 -18.60
C MET A 77 12.80 11.24 -18.72
N SER A 78 13.46 10.36 -17.99
CA SER A 78 14.91 10.14 -18.11
C SER A 78 15.31 9.73 -19.54
N ALA A 79 14.58 8.79 -20.15
CA ALA A 79 14.88 8.30 -21.49
C ALA A 79 14.60 9.30 -22.63
N ARG A 80 13.81 10.35 -22.40
CA ARG A 80 13.50 11.37 -23.43
C ARG A 80 14.32 12.66 -23.28
N VAL A 81 15.07 12.81 -22.19
CA VAL A 81 15.86 14.01 -21.87
C VAL A 81 17.37 13.69 -21.78
N GLY A 82 17.76 12.41 -21.84
CA GLY A 82 19.15 11.94 -21.94
C GLY A 82 19.74 12.00 -23.34
#